data_AF-A0A1C6WD46-F1
#
_entry.id   AF-A0A1C6WD46-F1
#
_cell.length_a   1.000
_cell.length_b   1.000
_cell.length_c   1.000
_cell.angle_alpha   90.00
_cell.angle_beta   90.00
_cell.angle_gamma   90.00
#
_symmetry.space_group_name_H-M   'P 1'
#
loop_
_entity.id
_entity.type
_entity.pdbx_description
1 polymer ?
#
loop_
_entity_poly.entity_id
_entity_poly.type
_entity_poly.pdbx_seq_one_letter_code
_entity_poly.pdbx_strand_id
1 'polypeptide(L)'
;MERQWMCETFLAADKIINGENDASMKMEDISKNSSYYGFCPNKKCLTNVQRIGVMTTYVSLKVKADKNNEYGEYFLMWLSDKLFKMHKEDKIEGENNRITLDEAYKKYLDKDIGDYKYWNLLGKASGLKNANLRHMNEFYKLLKHICKTIMHHKIKPTESANILQNSTNSYNQYMVLYQKFSKCDSYLHLLDNLKKTYEDFRTIIKNTDSKLESSLQTLTTIENTGSYLVEGFKNFDFSDRKCQSEYDDSILEKWKETQDRSEQKNNEDNGDNNSQSPKVQSSVYQTPSPPAEAGCSQSMIGNGGDALKSKGKVVGDTQSKENSKGSEKTGICDIYVPKEYKQTRILIIVILIPI
;
A
#
# COMPACT_ATOMS: atom_id res chain seq x y z
N MET A 1 4.55 8.52 11.87
CA MET A 1 3.21 8.65 12.48
C MET A 1 2.09 8.59 11.44
N GLU A 2 2.22 9.23 10.26
CA GLU A 2 1.10 9.29 9.29
C GLU A 2 0.70 7.95 8.65
N ARG A 3 1.65 7.11 8.24
CA ARG A 3 1.28 5.82 7.62
C ARG A 3 0.71 4.79 8.59
N GLN A 4 0.95 4.95 9.89
CA GLN A 4 0.39 4.07 10.92
C GLN A 4 -1.13 4.23 11.03
N TRP A 5 -1.63 5.47 11.04
CA TRP A 5 -3.06 5.70 11.18
C TRP A 5 -3.84 5.25 9.94
N MET A 6 -3.23 5.34 8.75
CA MET A 6 -3.79 4.82 7.50
C MET A 6 -3.92 3.29 7.55
N CYS A 7 -2.86 2.59 7.96
CA CYS A 7 -2.91 1.14 8.14
C CYS A 7 -3.92 0.70 9.21
N GLU A 8 -3.96 1.40 10.34
CA GLU A 8 -4.95 1.17 11.39
C GLU A 8 -6.38 1.31 10.85
N THR A 9 -6.63 2.34 10.05
CA THR A 9 -7.95 2.60 9.44
C THR A 9 -8.36 1.46 8.51
N PHE A 10 -7.49 1.02 7.59
CA PHE A 10 -7.81 -0.07 6.66
C PHE A 10 -8.04 -1.40 7.39
N LEU A 11 -7.18 -1.75 8.35
CA LEU A 11 -7.30 -3.01 9.09
C LEU A 11 -8.54 -3.02 10.00
N ALA A 12 -8.87 -1.90 10.65
CA ALA A 12 -10.08 -1.80 11.46
C ALA A 12 -11.35 -1.92 10.60
N ALA A 13 -11.38 -1.26 9.44
CA ALA A 13 -12.50 -1.37 8.51
C ALA A 13 -12.65 -2.80 7.96
N ASP A 14 -11.54 -3.49 7.66
CA ASP A 14 -11.54 -4.89 7.28
C ASP A 14 -12.20 -5.77 8.34
N LYS A 15 -11.80 -5.61 9.61
CA LYS A 15 -12.35 -6.39 10.73
C LYS A 15 -13.86 -6.22 10.85
N ILE A 16 -14.35 -4.98 10.77
CA ILE A 16 -15.78 -4.67 10.85
C ILE A 16 -16.55 -5.31 9.70
N ILE A 17 -16.06 -5.17 8.46
CA ILE A 17 -16.73 -5.70 7.26
C ILE A 17 -16.71 -7.23 7.25
N ASN A 18 -15.62 -7.85 7.70
CA ASN A 18 -15.47 -9.31 7.75
C ASN A 18 -16.17 -9.94 8.98
N GLY A 19 -16.67 -9.14 9.93
CA GLY A 19 -17.28 -9.65 11.17
C GLY A 19 -16.29 -10.32 12.11
N GLU A 20 -15.04 -9.84 12.17
CA GLU A 20 -14.00 -10.41 13.05
C GLU A 20 -14.33 -10.15 14.53
N ASN A 21 -14.06 -11.12 15.41
CA ASN A 21 -14.45 -11.07 16.83
C ASN A 21 -13.84 -9.89 17.60
N ASP A 22 -12.67 -9.41 17.17
CA ASP A 22 -11.95 -8.28 17.77
C ASP A 22 -12.18 -6.96 17.02
N ALA A 23 -13.20 -6.91 16.15
CA ALA A 23 -13.65 -5.66 15.53
C ALA A 23 -14.17 -4.68 16.60
N SER A 24 -13.93 -3.39 16.39
CA SER A 24 -14.36 -2.35 17.33
C SER A 24 -15.89 -2.20 17.43
N MET A 25 -16.62 -2.66 16.42
CA MET A 25 -18.07 -2.70 16.37
C MET A 25 -18.55 -3.73 15.34
N LYS A 26 -19.82 -4.10 15.42
CA LYS A 26 -20.45 -4.90 14.37
C LYS A 26 -20.93 -4.03 13.24
N MET A 27 -21.13 -4.66 12.09
CA MET A 27 -21.55 -4.00 10.87
C MET A 27 -22.98 -3.41 11.02
N GLU A 28 -23.85 -4.06 11.80
CA GLU A 28 -25.21 -3.60 12.13
C GLU A 28 -25.23 -2.35 13.03
N ASP A 29 -24.12 -2.03 13.70
CA ASP A 29 -24.01 -0.86 14.58
C ASP A 29 -23.66 0.42 13.82
N ILE A 30 -23.23 0.30 12.55
CA ILE A 30 -22.95 1.44 11.65
C ILE A 30 -24.17 2.36 11.55
N SER A 31 -25.38 1.81 11.44
CA SER A 31 -26.62 2.60 11.33
C SER A 31 -27.01 3.29 12.64
N LYS A 32 -26.39 2.96 13.77
CA LYS A 32 -26.66 3.54 15.09
C LYS A 32 -25.60 4.57 15.49
N ASN A 33 -24.44 4.54 14.85
CA ASN A 33 -23.31 5.41 15.17
C ASN A 33 -23.39 6.72 14.38
N SER A 34 -23.47 7.84 15.09
CA SER A 34 -23.64 9.19 14.51
C SER A 34 -22.55 9.56 13.50
N SER A 35 -21.32 9.07 13.68
CA SER A 35 -20.19 9.32 12.78
C SER A 35 -20.35 8.69 11.40
N TYR A 36 -21.22 7.68 11.28
CA TYR A 36 -21.48 6.93 10.05
C TYR A 36 -22.89 7.19 9.50
N TYR A 37 -23.86 7.39 10.39
CA TYR A 37 -25.26 7.63 10.08
C TYR A 37 -25.48 8.75 9.06
N GLY A 38 -24.67 9.81 9.11
CA GLY A 38 -24.74 10.93 8.18
C GLY A 38 -24.51 10.56 6.71
N PHE A 39 -23.87 9.42 6.44
CA PHE A 39 -23.60 8.92 5.09
C PHE A 39 -24.61 7.88 4.61
N CYS A 40 -25.54 7.44 5.47
CA CYS A 40 -26.49 6.39 5.12
C CYS A 40 -27.55 6.87 4.12
N PRO A 41 -27.74 6.15 2.99
CA PRO A 41 -28.93 6.33 2.16
C PRO A 41 -30.20 6.18 3.02
N ASN A 42 -31.13 7.12 2.88
CA ASN A 42 -32.37 7.20 3.67
C ASN A 42 -32.15 7.16 5.19
N LYS A 43 -30.95 7.52 5.65
CA LYS A 43 -30.53 7.52 7.06
C LYS A 43 -30.73 6.20 7.81
N LYS A 44 -30.74 5.06 7.10
CA LYS A 44 -31.01 3.76 7.74
C LYS A 44 -30.06 2.62 7.39
N CYS A 45 -29.24 2.72 6.32
CA CYS A 45 -28.27 1.70 5.91
C CYS A 45 -28.78 0.26 6.13
N LEU A 46 -29.87 -0.08 5.43
CA LEU A 46 -30.65 -1.29 5.69
C LEU A 46 -29.94 -2.55 5.19
N THR A 47 -29.12 -2.42 4.13
CA THR A 47 -28.42 -3.55 3.50
C THR A 47 -26.93 -3.55 3.84
N ASN A 48 -26.29 -4.73 3.72
CA ASN A 48 -24.84 -4.84 3.89
C ASN A 48 -24.08 -4.00 2.87
N VAL A 49 -24.57 -3.91 1.63
CA VAL A 49 -23.99 -3.08 0.57
C VAL A 49 -24.02 -1.60 0.95
N GLN A 50 -25.13 -1.09 1.50
CA GLN A 50 -25.23 0.31 1.97
C GLN A 50 -24.25 0.61 3.11
N ARG A 51 -24.10 -0.33 4.04
CA ARG A 51 -23.17 -0.17 5.15
C ARG A 51 -21.71 -0.24 4.68
N ILE A 52 -21.40 -1.09 3.68
CA ILE A 52 -20.09 -1.08 3.01
C ILE A 52 -19.88 0.26 2.30
N GLY A 53 -20.89 0.78 1.60
CA GLY A 53 -20.87 2.13 1.01
C GLY A 53 -20.49 3.20 2.05
N VAL A 54 -21.15 3.21 3.20
CA VAL A 54 -20.81 4.12 4.31
C VAL A 54 -19.40 3.91 4.84
N MET A 55 -18.96 2.66 5.01
CA MET A 55 -17.58 2.39 5.40
C MET A 55 -16.58 2.89 4.37
N THR A 56 -16.88 2.80 3.07
CA THR A 56 -15.98 3.31 2.02
C THR A 56 -15.84 4.82 2.10
N THR A 57 -16.94 5.55 2.35
CA THR A 57 -16.91 7.01 2.58
C THR A 57 -16.12 7.35 3.84
N TYR A 58 -16.37 6.65 4.96
CA TYR A 58 -15.64 6.86 6.21
C TYR A 58 -14.14 6.63 6.03
N VAL A 59 -13.75 5.51 5.40
CA VAL A 59 -12.35 5.17 5.15
C VAL A 59 -11.71 6.24 4.27
N SER A 60 -12.36 6.65 3.17
CA SER A 60 -11.86 7.70 2.27
C SER A 60 -11.56 9.01 3.01
N LEU A 61 -12.51 9.48 3.84
CA LEU A 61 -12.36 10.70 4.64
C LEU A 61 -11.28 10.56 5.71
N LYS A 62 -11.29 9.43 6.43
CA LYS A 62 -10.30 9.19 7.49
C LYS A 62 -8.91 9.18 6.88
N VAL A 63 -8.69 8.39 5.81
CA VAL A 63 -7.43 8.29 5.05
C VAL A 63 -7.04 9.54 4.27
N LYS A 64 -7.88 10.58 4.28
CA LYS A 64 -7.65 11.84 3.56
C LYS A 64 -7.28 11.58 2.11
N ALA A 65 -7.99 10.63 1.49
CA ALA A 65 -7.75 10.16 0.12
C ALA A 65 -7.82 11.30 -0.91
N ASP A 66 -8.59 12.35 -0.60
CA ASP A 66 -8.76 13.57 -1.40
C ASP A 66 -7.57 14.55 -1.29
N LYS A 67 -6.76 14.45 -0.23
CA LYS A 67 -5.67 15.40 0.05
C LYS A 67 -4.30 14.83 -0.29
N ASN A 68 -4.18 13.52 -0.45
CA ASN A 68 -2.93 12.85 -0.76
C ASN A 68 -3.17 11.78 -1.82
N ASN A 69 -2.55 11.94 -3.00
CA ASN A 69 -2.71 11.01 -4.12
C ASN A 69 -2.25 9.58 -3.75
N GLU A 70 -1.14 9.41 -3.02
CA GLU A 70 -0.68 8.06 -2.60
C GLU A 70 -1.73 7.39 -1.70
N TYR A 71 -2.35 8.15 -0.77
CA TYR A 71 -3.43 7.62 0.07
C TYR A 71 -4.72 7.38 -0.72
N GLY A 72 -4.98 8.18 -1.75
CA GLY A 72 -6.04 7.93 -2.73
C GLY A 72 -5.83 6.62 -3.49
N GLU A 73 -4.61 6.34 -3.92
CA GLU A 73 -4.24 5.08 -4.57
C GLU A 73 -4.44 3.88 -3.63
N TYR A 74 -3.97 3.98 -2.37
CA TYR A 74 -4.16 2.93 -1.36
C TYR A 74 -5.62 2.72 -1.00
N PHE A 75 -6.41 3.80 -0.90
CA PHE A 75 -7.86 3.71 -0.71
C PHE A 75 -8.52 2.95 -1.86
N LEU A 76 -8.13 3.21 -3.11
CA LEU A 76 -8.68 2.52 -4.27
C LEU A 76 -8.24 1.04 -4.33
N MET A 77 -7.04 0.70 -3.87
CA MET A 77 -6.66 -0.72 -3.65
C MET A 77 -7.58 -1.38 -2.62
N TRP A 78 -7.77 -0.75 -1.45
CA TRP A 78 -8.65 -1.26 -0.39
C TRP A 78 -10.09 -1.44 -0.88
N LEU A 79 -10.62 -0.44 -1.60
CA LEU A 79 -11.95 -0.49 -2.20
C LEU A 79 -12.06 -1.64 -3.20
N SER A 80 -11.02 -1.85 -4.01
CA SER A 80 -10.98 -2.93 -4.99
C SER A 80 -11.10 -4.31 -4.35
N ASP A 81 -10.49 -4.55 -3.18
CA ASP A 81 -10.68 -5.80 -2.43
C ASP A 81 -12.14 -6.04 -2.05
N LYS A 82 -12.87 -5.01 -1.64
CA LYS A 82 -14.30 -5.13 -1.28
C LYS A 82 -15.15 -5.42 -2.50
N LEU A 83 -14.96 -4.63 -3.55
CA LEU A 83 -15.67 -4.79 -4.81
C LEU A 83 -15.36 -6.13 -5.47
N PHE A 84 -14.12 -6.61 -5.38
CA PHE A 84 -13.73 -7.91 -5.94
C PHE A 84 -14.43 -9.08 -5.24
N LYS A 85 -14.63 -9.01 -3.92
CA LYS A 85 -15.40 -10.03 -3.18
C LYS A 85 -16.86 -10.06 -3.63
N MET A 86 -17.52 -8.91 -3.70
CA MET A 86 -18.89 -8.80 -4.22
C MET A 86 -18.97 -9.33 -5.67
N HIS A 87 -18.00 -8.97 -6.50
CA HIS A 87 -17.95 -9.43 -7.88
C HIS A 87 -17.79 -10.95 -8.00
N LYS A 88 -17.00 -11.55 -7.12
CA LYS A 88 -16.81 -13.00 -7.06
C LYS A 88 -18.07 -13.73 -6.58
N GLU A 89 -18.83 -13.15 -5.66
CA GLU A 89 -20.10 -13.73 -5.18
C GLU A 89 -21.19 -13.69 -6.25
N ASP A 90 -21.22 -12.64 -7.07
CA ASP A 90 -22.15 -12.46 -8.19
C ASP A 90 -21.73 -13.19 -9.47
N LYS A 91 -20.59 -13.88 -9.46
CA LYS A 91 -20.02 -14.51 -10.65
C LYS A 91 -20.89 -15.67 -11.15
N ILE A 92 -21.22 -15.64 -12.43
CA ILE A 92 -21.81 -16.77 -13.15
C ILE A 92 -20.67 -17.61 -13.77
N GLU A 93 -20.78 -18.93 -13.65
CA GLU A 93 -19.80 -19.85 -14.25
C GLU A 93 -19.80 -19.71 -15.79
N GLY A 94 -18.60 -19.59 -16.38
CA GLY A 94 -18.43 -19.41 -17.82
C GLY A 94 -18.34 -17.96 -18.32
N GLU A 95 -18.65 -16.95 -17.50
CA GLU A 95 -18.52 -15.54 -17.91
C GLU A 95 -17.07 -15.01 -17.79
N ASN A 96 -16.73 -14.07 -18.68
CA ASN A 96 -15.52 -13.26 -18.53
C ASN A 96 -15.68 -12.35 -17.30
N ASN A 97 -14.92 -12.62 -16.25
CA ASN A 97 -14.97 -11.89 -14.98
C ASN A 97 -13.96 -10.74 -14.91
N ARG A 98 -13.46 -10.30 -16.06
CA ARG A 98 -12.61 -9.11 -16.15
C ARG A 98 -13.52 -7.89 -16.12
N ILE A 99 -13.38 -7.11 -15.06
CA ILE A 99 -14.08 -5.85 -14.87
C ILE A 99 -13.06 -4.82 -14.35
N THR A 100 -13.25 -3.57 -14.74
CA THR A 100 -12.48 -2.44 -14.19
C THR A 100 -13.00 -2.04 -12.80
N LEU A 101 -12.20 -1.28 -12.07
CA LEU A 101 -12.60 -0.73 -10.79
C LEU A 101 -13.85 0.17 -10.90
N ASP A 102 -13.93 1.01 -11.94
CA ASP A 102 -15.07 1.91 -12.17
C ASP A 102 -16.36 1.15 -12.50
N GLU A 103 -16.28 0.14 -13.37
CA GLU A 103 -17.43 -0.70 -13.70
C GLU A 103 -17.94 -1.47 -12.48
N ALA A 104 -17.04 -2.03 -11.66
CA ALA A 104 -17.41 -2.70 -10.43
C ALA A 104 -18.04 -1.73 -9.42
N TYR A 105 -17.46 -0.54 -9.27
CA TYR A 105 -18.04 0.49 -8.42
C TYR A 105 -19.47 0.87 -8.86
N LYS A 106 -19.68 1.09 -10.17
CA LYS A 106 -21.01 1.39 -10.73
C LYS A 106 -22.01 0.26 -10.49
N LYS A 107 -21.55 -0.99 -10.64
CA LYS A 107 -22.39 -2.18 -10.47
C LYS A 107 -22.80 -2.38 -9.02
N TYR A 108 -21.86 -2.22 -8.08
CA TYR A 108 -22.03 -2.69 -6.70
C TYR A 108 -22.22 -1.60 -5.64
N LEU A 109 -21.78 -0.35 -5.88
CA LEU A 109 -21.76 0.68 -4.84
C LEU A 109 -22.39 2.02 -5.23
N ASP A 110 -22.44 2.39 -6.52
CA ASP A 110 -22.85 3.74 -6.94
C ASP A 110 -24.27 4.13 -6.49
N LYS A 111 -25.18 3.15 -6.39
CA LYS A 111 -26.55 3.35 -5.90
C LYS A 111 -26.66 3.41 -4.37
N ASP A 112 -25.64 2.93 -3.65
CA ASP A 112 -25.68 2.67 -2.21
C ASP A 112 -24.74 3.55 -1.39
N ILE A 113 -23.90 4.37 -2.03
CA ILE A 113 -22.91 5.25 -1.37
C ILE A 113 -23.44 6.66 -1.04
N GLY A 114 -24.69 6.95 -1.41
CA GLY A 114 -25.29 8.28 -1.24
C GLY A 114 -24.64 9.34 -2.14
N ASP A 115 -24.63 10.59 -1.67
CA ASP A 115 -24.20 11.75 -2.47
C ASP A 115 -22.66 11.92 -2.52
N TYR A 116 -21.90 11.13 -1.77
CA TYR A 116 -20.45 11.27 -1.70
C TYR A 116 -19.74 10.62 -2.90
N LYS A 117 -19.58 11.40 -3.97
CA LYS A 117 -18.90 10.98 -5.22
C LYS A 117 -17.39 11.17 -5.13
N TYR A 118 -16.71 10.28 -4.41
CA TYR A 118 -15.26 10.38 -4.15
C TYR A 118 -14.40 10.46 -5.42
N TRP A 119 -14.83 9.91 -6.57
CA TRP A 119 -14.07 9.98 -7.82
C TRP A 119 -13.67 11.40 -8.23
N ASN A 120 -14.49 12.41 -7.92
CA ASN A 120 -14.22 13.81 -8.24
C ASN A 120 -13.17 14.45 -7.31
N LEU A 121 -12.92 13.81 -6.17
CA LEU A 121 -12.05 14.32 -5.10
C LEU A 121 -10.67 13.67 -5.12
N LEU A 122 -10.50 12.53 -5.80
CA LEU A 122 -9.28 11.71 -5.77
C LEU A 122 -8.11 12.24 -6.62
N GLY A 123 -8.23 13.41 -7.24
CA GLY A 123 -7.14 14.02 -8.01
C GLY A 123 -6.55 13.05 -9.04
N LYS A 124 -5.22 12.80 -8.97
CA LYS A 124 -4.52 11.89 -9.89
C LYS A 124 -4.86 10.43 -9.67
N ALA A 125 -5.21 10.02 -8.45
CA ALA A 125 -5.58 8.64 -8.14
C ALA A 125 -6.86 8.21 -8.89
N SER A 126 -7.67 9.17 -9.36
CA SER A 126 -8.83 8.88 -10.24
C SER A 126 -8.45 8.16 -11.55
N GLY A 127 -7.19 8.21 -11.98
CA GLY A 127 -6.69 7.43 -13.11
C GLY A 127 -6.76 5.91 -12.91
N LEU A 128 -6.93 5.43 -11.68
CA LEU A 128 -7.12 4.01 -11.35
C LEU A 128 -8.52 3.47 -11.70
N LYS A 129 -9.45 4.31 -12.17
CA LYS A 129 -10.78 3.86 -12.62
C LYS A 129 -10.74 2.68 -13.59
N ASN A 130 -9.81 2.75 -14.54
CA ASN A 130 -9.68 1.76 -15.61
C ASN A 130 -8.76 0.58 -15.22
N ALA A 131 -8.24 0.55 -14.00
CA ALA A 131 -7.43 -0.56 -13.53
C ALA A 131 -8.28 -1.84 -13.42
N ASN A 132 -7.69 -2.98 -13.77
CA ASN A 132 -8.34 -4.27 -13.57
C ASN A 132 -8.61 -4.53 -12.09
N LEU A 133 -9.86 -4.86 -11.74
CA LEU A 133 -10.30 -5.03 -10.35
C LEU A 133 -9.54 -6.15 -9.63
N ARG A 134 -9.35 -7.30 -10.29
CA ARG A 134 -8.60 -8.44 -9.73
C ARG A 134 -7.17 -8.04 -9.41
N HIS A 135 -6.52 -7.27 -10.30
CA HIS A 135 -5.16 -6.82 -10.07
C HIS A 135 -5.08 -5.91 -8.86
N MET A 136 -5.95 -4.90 -8.76
CA MET A 136 -5.98 -3.98 -7.62
C MET A 136 -6.26 -4.69 -6.29
N ASN A 137 -7.05 -5.76 -6.30
CA ASN A 137 -7.22 -6.64 -5.14
C ASN A 137 -5.90 -7.32 -4.71
N GLU A 138 -5.07 -7.79 -5.65
CA GLU A 138 -3.73 -8.33 -5.31
C GLU A 138 -2.78 -7.25 -4.76
N PHE A 139 -2.84 -6.03 -5.28
CA PHE A 139 -2.12 -4.89 -4.72
C PHE A 139 -2.56 -4.59 -3.27
N TYR A 140 -3.86 -4.70 -2.97
CA TYR A 140 -4.33 -4.55 -1.60
C TYR A 140 -3.82 -5.65 -0.68
N LYS A 141 -3.67 -6.90 -1.15
CA LYS A 141 -3.04 -7.95 -0.33
C LYS A 141 -1.63 -7.57 0.09
N LEU A 142 -0.83 -7.01 -0.82
CA LEU A 142 0.50 -6.49 -0.50
C LEU A 142 0.41 -5.38 0.56
N LEU A 143 -0.40 -4.35 0.30
CA LEU A 143 -0.62 -3.25 1.25
C LEU A 143 -1.05 -3.76 2.63
N LYS A 144 -1.95 -4.76 2.67
CA LYS A 144 -2.44 -5.37 3.90
C LYS A 144 -1.32 -6.08 4.67
N HIS A 145 -0.45 -6.83 4.00
CA HIS A 145 0.72 -7.45 4.66
C HIS A 145 1.70 -6.40 5.19
N ILE A 146 1.96 -5.34 4.42
CA ILE A 146 2.78 -4.20 4.85
C ILE A 146 2.15 -3.55 6.09
N CYS A 147 0.84 -3.28 6.07
CA CYS A 147 0.13 -2.68 7.19
C CYS A 147 0.10 -3.56 8.44
N LYS A 148 -0.03 -4.88 8.30
CA LYS A 148 0.09 -5.81 9.44
C LYS A 148 1.48 -5.74 10.06
N THR A 149 2.54 -5.70 9.25
CA THR A 149 3.92 -5.53 9.71
C THR A 149 4.09 -4.22 10.50
N ILE A 150 3.60 -3.11 9.95
CA ILE A 150 3.67 -1.77 10.58
C ILE A 150 2.89 -1.75 11.92
N MET A 151 1.67 -2.29 11.95
CA MET A 151 0.80 -2.23 13.12
C MET A 151 1.24 -3.18 14.23
N HIS A 152 1.78 -4.35 13.89
CA HIS A 152 2.27 -5.29 14.91
C HIS A 152 3.44 -4.68 15.70
N HIS A 153 4.36 -4.00 15.03
CA HIS A 153 5.43 -3.25 15.72
C HIS A 153 4.88 -2.19 16.68
N LYS A 154 3.77 -1.51 16.34
CA LYS A 154 3.13 -0.51 17.21
C LYS A 154 2.50 -1.13 18.47
N ILE A 155 1.84 -2.27 18.36
CA ILE A 155 1.00 -2.83 19.43
C ILE A 155 1.76 -3.86 20.28
N LYS A 156 2.59 -4.69 19.66
CA LYS A 156 3.32 -5.79 20.31
C LYS A 156 4.76 -5.86 19.81
N PRO A 157 5.61 -4.89 20.16
CA PRO A 157 7.00 -4.83 19.68
C PRO A 157 7.84 -6.07 20.07
N THR A 158 7.41 -6.84 21.06
CA THR A 158 8.12 -8.01 21.60
C THR A 158 7.74 -9.36 20.96
N GLU A 159 6.66 -9.45 20.17
CA GLU A 159 6.26 -10.69 19.47
C GLU A 159 6.84 -10.69 18.03
N SER A 160 8.11 -11.04 17.86
CA SER A 160 8.81 -10.94 16.56
C SER A 160 8.28 -11.92 15.49
N ALA A 161 7.82 -13.12 15.84
CA ALA A 161 7.43 -14.16 14.89
C ALA A 161 6.33 -13.73 13.90
N ASN A 162 5.32 -12.99 14.40
CA ASN A 162 4.23 -12.48 13.57
C ASN A 162 4.67 -11.33 12.64
N ILE A 163 5.67 -10.54 13.04
CA ILE A 163 6.25 -9.50 12.18
C ILE A 163 7.01 -10.14 11.02
N LEU A 164 7.87 -11.13 11.31
CA LEU A 164 8.67 -11.81 10.30
C LEU A 164 7.79 -12.51 9.25
N GLN A 165 6.72 -13.19 9.69
CA GLN A 165 5.79 -13.81 8.75
C GLN A 165 5.10 -12.78 7.84
N ASN A 166 4.62 -11.65 8.38
CA ASN A 166 4.00 -10.60 7.56
C ASN A 166 5.02 -9.93 6.62
N SER A 167 6.28 -9.81 7.06
CA SER A 167 7.40 -9.33 6.26
C SER A 167 7.66 -10.25 5.06
N THR A 168 7.79 -11.56 5.30
CA THR A 168 7.91 -12.58 4.25
C THR A 168 6.72 -12.57 3.29
N ASN A 169 5.49 -12.49 3.82
CA ASN A 169 4.30 -12.42 2.98
C ASN A 169 4.27 -11.15 2.11
N SER A 170 4.79 -10.04 2.61
CA SER A 170 4.93 -8.79 1.84
C SER A 170 5.92 -8.98 0.68
N TYR A 171 7.09 -9.57 0.94
CA TYR A 171 8.09 -9.89 -0.08
C TYR A 171 7.53 -10.82 -1.16
N ASN A 172 6.93 -11.94 -0.76
CA ASN A 172 6.36 -12.91 -1.70
C ASN A 172 5.30 -12.26 -2.61
N GLN A 173 4.38 -11.48 -2.05
CA GLN A 173 3.35 -10.81 -2.82
C GLN A 173 3.92 -9.71 -3.74
N TYR A 174 4.94 -8.97 -3.29
CA TYR A 174 5.65 -7.98 -4.10
C TYR A 174 6.32 -8.64 -5.32
N MET A 175 7.00 -9.76 -5.13
CA MET A 175 7.68 -10.48 -6.21
C MET A 175 6.72 -10.96 -7.29
N VAL A 176 5.58 -11.53 -6.88
CA VAL A 176 4.51 -11.96 -7.80
C VAL A 176 3.99 -10.78 -8.62
N LEU A 177 3.70 -9.66 -7.98
CA LEU A 177 3.21 -8.46 -8.66
C LEU A 177 4.27 -7.88 -9.61
N TYR A 178 5.53 -7.81 -9.18
CA TYR A 178 6.63 -7.30 -10.00
C TYR A 178 6.80 -8.13 -11.26
N GLN A 179 6.88 -9.45 -11.16
CA GLN A 179 7.06 -10.30 -12.33
C GLN A 179 5.94 -10.12 -13.35
N LYS A 180 4.70 -10.06 -12.85
CA LYS A 180 3.51 -9.91 -13.67
C LYS A 180 3.43 -8.55 -14.36
N PHE A 181 3.82 -7.49 -13.66
CA PHE A 181 3.64 -6.11 -14.11
C PHE A 181 4.94 -5.40 -14.43
N SER A 182 6.04 -6.13 -14.57
CA SER A 182 7.40 -5.63 -14.87
C SER A 182 7.49 -4.75 -16.13
N LYS A 183 6.46 -4.78 -16.98
CA LYS A 183 6.38 -4.00 -18.22
C LYS A 183 5.25 -2.94 -18.19
N CYS A 184 4.49 -2.82 -17.11
CA CYS A 184 3.37 -1.90 -17.01
C CYS A 184 3.69 -0.76 -16.04
N ASP A 185 4.03 0.41 -16.58
CA ASP A 185 4.42 1.59 -15.79
C ASP A 185 3.35 1.98 -14.76
N SER A 186 2.07 1.88 -15.11
CA SER A 186 0.94 2.17 -14.20
C SER A 186 0.93 1.28 -12.96
N TYR A 187 1.22 -0.02 -13.12
CA TYR A 187 1.27 -0.96 -12.00
C TYR A 187 2.63 -0.92 -11.29
N LEU A 188 3.72 -0.63 -12.00
CA LEU A 188 5.04 -0.42 -11.40
C LEU A 188 5.06 0.81 -10.49
N HIS A 189 4.40 1.91 -10.87
CA HIS A 189 4.22 3.09 -10.01
C HIS A 189 3.53 2.73 -8.68
N LEU A 190 2.47 1.91 -8.74
CA LEU A 190 1.79 1.44 -7.53
C LEU A 190 2.71 0.56 -6.66
N LEU A 191 3.54 -0.29 -7.29
CA LEU A 191 4.53 -1.10 -6.58
C LEU A 191 5.60 -0.24 -5.92
N ASP A 192 6.10 0.77 -6.60
CA ASP A 192 7.09 1.72 -6.07
C ASP A 192 6.55 2.45 -4.85
N ASN A 193 5.29 2.90 -4.88
CA ASN A 193 4.66 3.54 -3.73
C ASN A 193 4.53 2.58 -2.53
N LEU A 194 4.14 1.31 -2.76
CA LEU A 194 4.07 0.31 -1.69
C LEU A 194 5.47 -0.02 -1.13
N LYS A 195 6.46 -0.19 -2.01
CA LYS A 195 7.86 -0.41 -1.64
C LYS A 195 8.40 0.73 -0.79
N LYS A 196 8.22 1.99 -1.23
CA LYS A 196 8.60 3.19 -0.48
C LYS A 196 8.00 3.20 0.92
N THR A 197 6.71 2.91 1.04
CA THR A 197 6.03 2.84 2.35
C THR A 197 6.65 1.79 3.28
N TYR A 198 7.04 0.64 2.75
CA TYR A 198 7.68 -0.42 3.52
C TYR A 198 9.14 -0.11 3.89
N GLU A 199 9.93 0.45 2.97
CA GLU A 199 11.33 0.83 3.22
C GLU A 199 11.45 2.00 4.20
N ASP A 200 10.51 2.95 4.15
CA ASP A 200 10.42 4.03 5.13
C ASP A 200 10.11 3.47 6.53
N PHE A 201 9.27 2.44 6.63
CA PHE A 201 9.04 1.73 7.88
C PHE A 201 10.33 1.03 8.36
N ARG A 202 11.02 0.28 7.49
CA ARG A 202 12.28 -0.38 7.83
C ARG A 202 13.33 0.61 8.34
N THR A 203 13.44 1.77 7.71
CA THR A 203 14.34 2.84 8.15
C THR A 203 14.03 3.33 9.57
N ILE A 204 12.74 3.45 9.93
CA ILE A 204 12.32 3.77 11.31
C ILE A 204 12.73 2.65 12.28
N ILE A 205 12.53 1.39 11.89
CA ILE A 205 12.93 0.24 12.71
C ILE A 205 14.44 0.18 12.88
N LYS A 206 15.23 0.42 11.83
CA LYS A 206 16.70 0.44 11.91
C LYS A 206 17.23 1.34 13.01
N ASN A 207 16.59 2.49 13.19
CA ASN A 207 16.97 3.49 14.20
C ASN A 207 16.56 3.11 15.63
N THR A 208 15.64 2.15 15.78
CA THR A 208 15.05 1.74 17.08
C THR A 208 15.48 0.34 17.51
N ASP A 209 15.49 -0.60 16.57
CA ASP A 209 15.86 -2.01 16.71
C ASP A 209 16.50 -2.51 15.40
N SER A 210 17.82 -2.33 15.29
CA SER A 210 18.58 -2.74 14.10
C SER A 210 18.59 -4.26 13.88
N LYS A 211 18.43 -5.05 14.95
CA LYS A 211 18.36 -6.51 14.84
C LYS A 211 17.05 -6.96 14.21
N LEU A 212 15.93 -6.37 14.65
CA LEU A 212 14.63 -6.62 14.02
C LEU A 212 14.67 -6.20 12.55
N GLU A 213 15.19 -5.00 12.24
CA GLU A 213 15.29 -4.52 10.87
C GLU A 213 16.05 -5.49 9.96
N SER A 214 17.21 -5.97 10.41
CA SER A 214 18.02 -6.93 9.64
C SER A 214 17.32 -8.28 9.39
N SER A 215 16.29 -8.60 10.18
CA SER A 215 15.48 -9.81 10.00
C SER A 215 14.29 -9.61 9.07
N LEU A 216 13.94 -8.36 8.72
CA LEU A 216 12.87 -8.06 7.78
C LEU A 216 13.36 -8.26 6.35
N GLN A 217 12.50 -8.85 5.51
CA GLN A 217 12.78 -8.97 4.07
C GLN A 217 12.88 -7.59 3.42
N THR A 218 13.73 -7.43 2.42
CA THR A 218 13.74 -6.22 1.58
C THR A 218 12.82 -6.43 0.39
N LEU A 219 12.06 -5.42 -0.03
CA LEU A 219 11.24 -5.52 -1.24
C LEU A 219 12.10 -5.21 -2.49
N THR A 220 12.90 -6.19 -2.92
CA THR A 220 13.74 -6.12 -4.12
C THR A 220 13.13 -6.86 -5.31
N THR A 221 13.59 -6.54 -6.51
CA THR A 221 13.31 -7.32 -7.73
C THR A 221 14.21 -8.56 -7.80
N ILE A 222 13.93 -9.48 -8.74
CA ILE A 222 14.78 -10.66 -9.02
C ILE A 222 16.23 -10.25 -9.33
N GLU A 223 16.42 -9.10 -9.98
CA GLU A 223 17.74 -8.57 -10.34
C GLU A 223 18.43 -7.83 -9.18
N ASN A 224 17.83 -7.86 -7.97
CA ASN A 224 18.27 -7.12 -6.80
C ASN A 224 18.43 -5.61 -7.02
N THR A 225 17.72 -5.05 -8.01
CA THR A 225 17.71 -3.61 -8.22
C THR A 225 16.87 -2.95 -7.13
N GLY A 226 17.55 -2.36 -6.14
CA GLY A 226 16.93 -1.61 -5.06
C GLY A 226 16.28 -0.29 -5.50
N SER A 227 16.48 0.14 -6.75
CA SER A 227 15.91 1.37 -7.30
C SER A 227 14.38 1.32 -7.44
N TYR A 228 13.78 2.51 -7.54
CA TYR A 228 12.42 2.68 -8.00
C TYR A 228 12.33 2.35 -9.50
N LEU A 229 11.21 1.76 -9.90
CA LEU A 229 11.02 1.12 -11.20
C LEU A 229 10.55 2.12 -12.26
N VAL A 230 9.88 3.20 -11.86
CA VAL A 230 9.40 4.24 -12.78
C VAL A 230 9.93 5.62 -12.38
N GLU A 231 10.78 6.20 -13.21
CA GLU A 231 11.21 7.59 -13.07
C GLU A 231 10.25 8.54 -13.80
N GLY A 232 9.75 9.55 -13.11
CA GLY A 232 8.93 10.60 -13.72
C GLY A 232 7.52 10.17 -14.14
N PHE A 233 6.89 9.22 -13.42
CA PHE A 233 5.50 8.78 -13.66
C PHE A 233 4.55 9.98 -13.80
N LYS A 234 3.85 10.05 -14.94
CA LYS A 234 2.98 11.20 -15.26
C LYS A 234 1.51 10.90 -14.97
N ASN A 235 0.99 9.85 -15.59
CA ASN A 235 -0.42 9.49 -15.60
C ASN A 235 -0.60 7.97 -15.67
N PHE A 236 -1.73 7.49 -15.16
CA PHE A 236 -2.15 6.11 -15.33
C PHE A 236 -2.66 5.85 -16.75
N ASP A 237 -2.15 4.79 -17.36
CA ASP A 237 -2.67 4.20 -18.60
C ASP A 237 -2.73 2.68 -18.43
N PHE A 238 -3.96 2.14 -18.39
CA PHE A 238 -4.22 0.69 -18.34
C PHE A 238 -4.66 0.13 -19.70
N SER A 239 -4.75 0.98 -20.72
CA SER A 239 -5.05 0.58 -22.09
C SER A 239 -3.81 0.04 -22.81
N ASP A 240 -2.60 0.33 -22.31
CA ASP A 240 -1.37 -0.31 -22.77
C ASP A 240 -1.50 -1.84 -22.64
N ARG A 241 -1.23 -2.56 -23.73
CA ARG A 241 -1.24 -4.02 -23.79
C ARG A 241 -0.37 -4.68 -22.72
N LYS A 242 0.72 -4.02 -22.31
CA LYS A 242 1.60 -4.48 -21.22
C LYS A 242 0.89 -4.50 -19.86
N CYS A 243 -0.13 -3.66 -19.67
CA CYS A 243 -0.97 -3.60 -18.47
C CYS A 243 -2.19 -4.51 -18.53
N GLN A 244 -2.52 -5.03 -19.71
CA GLN A 244 -3.69 -5.88 -19.95
C GLN A 244 -3.42 -7.37 -19.73
N SER A 245 -2.18 -7.76 -19.39
CA SER A 245 -1.77 -9.16 -19.26
C SER A 245 -2.75 -9.98 -18.44
N GLU A 246 -3.13 -11.14 -18.97
CA GLU A 246 -4.04 -12.05 -18.26
C GLU A 246 -3.32 -12.66 -17.05
N TYR A 247 -4.06 -12.80 -15.96
CA TYR A 247 -3.56 -13.48 -14.78
C TYR A 247 -3.39 -14.95 -15.14
N ASP A 248 -2.15 -15.39 -15.34
CA ASP A 248 -1.83 -16.81 -15.42
C ASP A 248 -1.63 -17.35 -14.01
N ASP A 249 -2.67 -17.99 -13.47
CA ASP A 249 -2.65 -18.61 -12.15
C ASP A 249 -1.53 -19.67 -12.03
N SER A 250 -1.06 -20.23 -13.15
CA SER A 250 0.04 -21.22 -13.15
C SER A 250 1.41 -20.62 -12.86
N ILE A 251 1.64 -19.32 -13.14
CA ILE A 251 2.90 -18.65 -12.79
C ILE A 251 3.02 -18.50 -11.26
N LEU A 252 1.91 -18.19 -10.60
CA LEU A 252 1.86 -18.07 -9.15
C LEU A 252 2.08 -19.43 -8.46
N GLU A 253 1.41 -20.48 -8.94
CA GLU A 253 1.57 -21.82 -8.38
C GLU A 253 2.99 -22.34 -8.55
N LYS A 254 3.61 -22.17 -9.73
CA LYS A 254 5.02 -22.52 -9.94
C LYS A 254 5.98 -21.77 -9.01
N TRP A 255 5.71 -20.49 -8.73
CA TRP A 255 6.54 -19.71 -7.81
C TRP A 255 6.39 -20.16 -6.37
N LYS A 256 5.17 -20.43 -5.91
CA LYS A 256 4.92 -20.99 -4.56
C LYS A 256 5.56 -22.37 -4.40
N GLU A 257 5.41 -23.25 -5.39
CA GLU A 257 6.05 -24.58 -5.41
C GLU A 257 7.58 -24.48 -5.35
N THR A 258 8.16 -23.51 -6.06
CA THR A 258 9.62 -23.29 -6.05
C THR A 258 10.09 -22.77 -4.69
N GLN A 259 9.28 -21.95 -4.01
CA GLN A 259 9.57 -21.42 -2.68
C GLN A 259 9.46 -22.51 -1.61
N ASP A 260 8.38 -23.30 -1.60
CA ASP A 260 8.19 -24.40 -0.65
C ASP A 260 9.34 -25.42 -0.75
N ARG A 261 9.82 -25.68 -1.97
CA ARG A 261 10.98 -26.55 -2.22
C ARG A 261 12.30 -25.96 -1.71
N SER A 262 12.43 -24.63 -1.67
CA SER A 262 13.59 -23.95 -1.10
C SER A 262 13.58 -23.96 0.43
N GLU A 263 12.41 -23.85 1.05
CA GLU A 263 12.23 -23.93 2.51
C GLU A 263 12.42 -25.37 3.03
N GLN A 264 12.01 -26.39 2.28
CA GLN A 264 12.26 -27.80 2.63
C GLN A 264 13.75 -28.15 2.60
N LYS A 265 14.51 -27.66 1.60
CA LYS A 265 15.97 -27.90 1.53
C LYS A 265 16.75 -27.26 2.67
N ASN A 266 16.28 -26.14 3.22
CA ASN A 266 16.92 -25.47 4.35
C ASN A 266 16.62 -26.14 5.70
N ASN A 267 15.61 -27.02 5.77
CA ASN A 267 15.27 -27.77 6.99
C ASN A 267 15.94 -29.15 7.06
N GLU A 268 16.51 -29.66 5.96
CA GLU A 268 17.24 -30.93 5.94
C GLU A 268 18.76 -30.79 6.21
N ASP A 269 19.31 -29.56 6.24
CA ASP A 269 20.76 -29.33 6.36
C ASP A 269 21.19 -28.70 7.71
N ASN A 270 20.50 -29.06 8.80
CA ASN A 270 21.00 -28.83 10.16
C ASN A 270 21.63 -30.11 10.71
N GLY A 271 22.78 -30.46 10.15
CA GLY A 271 23.69 -31.49 10.62
C GLY A 271 25.13 -31.14 10.24
N ASP A 272 25.83 -30.52 11.19
CA ASP A 272 27.27 -30.24 11.27
C ASP A 272 27.86 -28.96 10.63
N ASN A 273 28.58 -28.25 11.50
CA ASN A 273 29.34 -27.03 11.28
C ASN A 273 30.55 -27.25 10.35
N ASN A 274 30.73 -26.43 9.31
CA ASN A 274 31.96 -25.63 9.14
C ASN A 274 31.81 -24.50 8.11
N SER A 275 32.58 -23.43 8.32
CA SER A 275 32.63 -22.20 7.53
C SER A 275 32.98 -22.42 6.05
N GLN A 276 32.14 -21.91 5.13
CA GLN A 276 32.54 -21.19 3.90
C GLN A 276 31.30 -20.72 3.11
N SER A 277 31.24 -19.43 2.81
CA SER A 277 30.23 -18.83 1.93
C SER A 277 30.29 -19.42 0.51
N PRO A 278 29.16 -19.82 -0.12
CA PRO A 278 29.20 -20.25 -1.51
C PRO A 278 29.37 -19.03 -2.44
N LYS A 279 30.58 -18.93 -3.01
CA LYS A 279 30.87 -18.07 -4.16
C LYS A 279 30.21 -18.70 -5.38
N VAL A 280 29.12 -18.11 -5.89
CA VAL A 280 28.48 -18.59 -7.12
C VAL A 280 29.41 -18.30 -8.29
N GLN A 281 29.97 -19.37 -8.87
CA GLN A 281 30.67 -19.34 -10.15
C GLN A 281 29.66 -19.11 -11.28
N SER A 282 29.80 -17.99 -11.98
CA SER A 282 29.16 -17.75 -13.27
C SER A 282 29.93 -18.52 -14.35
N SER A 283 29.25 -19.42 -15.07
CA SER A 283 29.77 -20.02 -16.30
C SER A 283 29.59 -19.04 -17.46
N VAL A 284 30.71 -18.45 -17.87
CA VAL A 284 30.85 -17.57 -19.03
C VAL A 284 30.85 -18.42 -20.30
N TYR A 285 29.94 -18.14 -21.23
CA TYR A 285 30.10 -18.53 -22.64
C TYR A 285 31.18 -17.64 -23.26
N GLN A 286 32.30 -18.26 -23.66
CA GLN A 286 33.38 -17.62 -24.40
C GLN A 286 33.13 -17.68 -25.91
N THR A 287 33.43 -16.60 -26.62
CA THR A 287 34.09 -16.62 -27.95
C THR A 287 34.71 -15.24 -28.24
N PRO A 288 35.71 -15.11 -29.14
CA PRO A 288 37.06 -14.71 -28.79
C PRO A 288 37.47 -13.31 -29.28
N SER A 289 38.46 -12.71 -28.60
CA SER A 289 39.17 -11.50 -29.06
C SER A 289 40.35 -11.84 -29.97
N PRO A 290 40.81 -10.86 -30.78
CA PRO A 290 42.24 -10.62 -30.96
C PRO A 290 42.56 -9.09 -30.88
N PRO A 291 43.83 -8.63 -30.94
CA PRO A 291 44.60 -8.30 -29.73
C PRO A 291 45.16 -6.86 -29.66
N ALA A 292 45.47 -6.48 -28.41
CA ALA A 292 46.49 -5.58 -27.85
C ALA A 292 47.19 -4.48 -28.69
N GLU A 293 47.32 -3.29 -28.09
CA GLU A 293 48.61 -2.59 -27.94
C GLU A 293 48.66 -1.62 -26.72
N ALA A 294 49.73 -1.77 -25.92
CA ALA A 294 50.50 -0.87 -25.02
C ALA A 294 49.98 0.55 -24.63
N GLY A 295 50.24 1.14 -23.45
CA GLY A 295 51.06 0.78 -22.28
C GLY A 295 51.13 1.92 -21.23
N CYS A 296 51.84 1.63 -20.12
CA CYS A 296 52.53 2.49 -19.12
C CYS A 296 51.79 3.40 -18.09
N SER A 297 51.80 2.92 -16.83
CA SER A 297 52.38 3.44 -15.56
C SER A 297 52.29 4.91 -15.04
N GLN A 298 52.00 4.97 -13.72
CA GLN A 298 52.50 5.88 -12.64
C GLN A 298 52.03 7.35 -12.65
N SER A 299 51.75 8.06 -11.53
CA SER A 299 52.33 8.08 -10.17
C SER A 299 51.44 8.89 -9.19
N MET A 300 51.76 8.80 -7.89
CA MET A 300 51.22 9.58 -6.76
C MET A 300 51.81 10.99 -6.62
N ILE A 301 51.13 11.85 -5.82
CA ILE A 301 51.54 12.92 -4.86
C ILE A 301 50.30 13.84 -4.70
N GLY A 302 49.85 14.40 -3.58
CA GLY A 302 50.33 14.51 -2.20
C GLY A 302 49.93 15.89 -1.63
N ASN A 303 49.25 15.88 -0.47
CA ASN A 303 49.12 16.90 0.60
C ASN A 303 48.57 18.33 0.40
N GLY A 304 47.86 18.78 1.45
CA GLY A 304 47.83 20.18 1.90
C GLY A 304 46.51 20.60 2.54
N GLY A 305 46.44 20.66 3.88
CA GLY A 305 45.27 21.10 4.64
C GLY A 305 45.23 22.60 4.95
N ASP A 306 44.16 23.04 5.61
CA ASP A 306 44.22 24.05 6.67
C ASP A 306 42.92 24.11 7.49
N ALA A 307 43.09 24.39 8.78
CA ALA A 307 42.05 24.51 9.80
C ALA A 307 41.75 25.98 10.10
N LEU A 308 40.49 26.31 10.45
CA LEU A 308 40.19 27.49 11.27
C LEU A 308 38.89 27.31 12.08
N LYS A 309 39.03 27.48 13.39
CA LYS A 309 38.00 27.54 14.44
C LYS A 309 37.29 28.90 14.44
N SER A 310 36.02 28.92 14.84
CA SER A 310 35.50 29.97 15.75
C SER A 310 34.38 29.45 16.65
N LYS A 311 34.37 29.93 17.88
CA LYS A 311 33.62 29.51 19.09
C LYS A 311 32.48 30.50 19.43
N GLY A 312 31.48 30.02 20.19
CA GLY A 312 30.67 30.78 21.17
C GLY A 312 29.28 31.20 20.67
N LYS A 313 28.19 31.27 21.45
CA LYS A 313 27.84 31.08 22.89
C LYS A 313 26.28 31.10 22.93
N VAL A 314 25.56 30.14 23.52
CA VAL A 314 24.90 30.16 24.86
C VAL A 314 23.52 30.88 25.01
N VAL A 315 22.54 30.06 25.44
CA VAL A 315 21.40 30.27 26.40
C VAL A 315 20.01 30.68 25.92
N GLY A 316 19.01 29.93 26.43
CA GLY A 316 17.62 30.35 26.62
C GLY A 316 16.64 29.21 26.92
N ASP A 317 16.68 28.64 28.13
CA ASP A 317 15.67 27.70 28.67
C ASP A 317 14.27 28.31 28.76
N THR A 318 13.21 27.52 28.58
CA THR A 318 12.02 27.58 29.45
C THR A 318 11.34 26.21 29.49
N GLN A 319 11.30 25.69 30.71
CA GLN A 319 10.64 24.47 31.15
C GLN A 319 9.26 24.86 31.70
N SER A 320 8.18 24.18 31.30
CA SER A 320 6.97 24.11 32.13
C SER A 320 6.56 22.65 32.29
N LYS A 321 6.79 22.13 33.51
CA LYS A 321 6.16 20.91 34.03
C LYS A 321 4.74 21.26 34.47
N GLU A 322 3.77 20.46 34.06
CA GLU A 322 2.54 20.28 34.82
C GLU A 322 2.19 18.79 34.82
N ASN A 323 2.15 18.21 36.02
CA ASN A 323 1.71 16.85 36.27
C ASN A 323 0.22 16.87 36.62
N SER A 324 -0.59 16.06 35.95
CA SER A 324 -1.85 15.58 36.52
C SER A 324 -2.19 14.19 35.99
N LYS A 325 -2.23 13.22 36.90
CA LYS A 325 -2.82 11.88 36.72
C LYS A 325 -4.30 12.01 36.34
N GLY A 326 -4.76 11.23 35.37
CA GLY A 326 -6.19 11.04 35.11
C GLY A 326 -6.51 10.21 33.86
N SER A 327 -6.68 8.90 34.03
CA SER A 327 -7.41 7.94 33.17
C SER A 327 -7.67 8.32 31.70
N GLU A 328 -6.83 7.82 30.79
CA GLU A 328 -7.14 7.82 29.35
C GLU A 328 -8.20 6.76 29.02
N LYS A 329 -9.44 7.21 28.82
CA LYS A 329 -10.33 6.57 27.87
C LYS A 329 -9.87 7.01 26.49
N THR A 330 -9.50 6.07 25.63
CA THR A 330 -9.18 6.29 24.22
C THR A 330 -10.40 6.86 23.50
N GLY A 331 -10.48 8.19 23.45
CA GLY A 331 -11.47 8.94 22.70
C GLY A 331 -11.17 8.85 21.20
N ILE A 332 -12.13 8.34 20.45
CA ILE A 332 -12.14 8.34 18.98
C ILE A 332 -12.08 9.80 18.52
N CYS A 333 -11.02 10.18 17.81
CA CYS A 333 -10.87 11.54 17.30
C CYS A 333 -12.00 11.89 16.32
N ASP A 334 -12.69 12.98 16.66
CA ASP A 334 -13.75 13.61 15.88
C ASP A 334 -13.34 13.81 14.42
N ILE A 335 -14.07 13.16 13.52
CA ILE A 335 -14.11 13.58 12.12
C ILE A 335 -15.08 14.76 12.08
N TYR A 336 -14.56 15.96 11.89
CA TYR A 336 -15.40 17.12 11.56
C TYR A 336 -15.98 16.90 10.16
N VAL A 337 -17.27 16.55 10.09
CA VAL A 337 -18.05 16.49 8.86
C VAL A 337 -18.70 17.86 8.67
N PRO A 338 -18.31 18.67 7.66
CA PRO A 338 -19.00 19.92 7.38
C PRO A 338 -20.47 19.63 7.06
N LYS A 339 -21.39 20.25 7.79
CA LYS A 339 -22.85 20.06 7.64
C LYS A 339 -23.45 20.66 6.36
N GLU A 340 -22.64 21.18 5.45
CA GLU A 340 -23.13 21.89 4.26
C GLU A 340 -22.46 21.41 2.97
N TYR A 341 -22.91 20.26 2.48
CA TYR A 341 -22.91 19.97 1.04
C TYR A 341 -24.35 19.83 0.58
N LYS A 342 -25.14 20.90 0.72
CA LYS A 342 -26.33 21.09 -0.12
C LYS A 342 -25.84 21.71 -1.42
N GLN A 343 -25.77 20.90 -2.46
CA GLN A 343 -25.49 21.36 -3.82
C GLN A 343 -26.54 22.41 -4.21
N THR A 344 -26.12 23.68 -4.27
CA THR A 344 -26.92 24.75 -4.85
C THR A 344 -27.14 24.40 -6.31
N ARG A 345 -28.37 23.97 -6.66
CA ARG A 345 -28.82 23.94 -8.06
C ARG A 345 -28.80 25.37 -8.57
N ILE A 346 -27.75 25.74 -9.29
CA ILE A 346 -27.76 26.95 -10.12
C ILE A 346 -28.71 26.65 -11.29
N LEU A 347 -29.95 27.14 -11.21
CA LEU A 347 -30.81 27.25 -12.39
C LEU A 347 -30.16 28.27 -13.32
N ILE A 348 -29.62 27.81 -14.44
CA ILE A 348 -29.27 28.69 -15.56
C ILE A 348 -30.59 29.18 -16.14
N ILE A 349 -30.98 30.41 -15.79
CA ILE A 349 -32.02 31.15 -16.50
C ILE A 349 -31.41 31.59 -17.83
N VAL A 350 -31.86 30.96 -18.91
CA VAL A 350 -31.59 31.43 -20.27
C VAL A 350 -32.38 32.72 -20.46
N ILE A 351 -31.70 33.86 -20.40
CA ILE A 351 -32.27 35.15 -20.82
C ILE A 351 -32.22 35.19 -22.35
N LEU A 352 -33.37 34.95 -22.99
CA LEU A 352 -33.58 35.22 -24.40
C LEU A 352 -33.59 36.75 -24.59
N ILE A 353 -32.56 37.30 -25.23
CA ILE A 353 -32.58 38.66 -25.77
C ILE A 353 -33.16 38.55 -27.19
N PRO A 354 -34.28 39.22 -27.51
CA PRO A 354 -34.76 39.29 -28.88
C PRO A 354 -33.88 40.26 -29.68
N ILE A 355 -33.50 39.83 -30.89
CA ILE A 355 -32.85 40.66 -31.92
C ILE A 355 -33.91 41.58 -32.54
#